data_AF-M0F8A1-F1
#
_entry.id   AF-M0F8A1-F1
#
_cell.length_a   1.000
_cell.length_b   1.000
_cell.length_c   1.000
_cell.angle_alpha   90.00
_cell.angle_beta   90.00
_cell.angle_gamma   90.00
#
_symmetry.space_group_name_H-M   'P 1'
#
loop_
_entity.id
_entity.type
_entity.pdbx_description
1 polymer ?
#
loop_
_entity_poly.entity_id
_entity_poly.type
_entity_poly.pdbx_seq_one_letter_code
_entity_poly.pdbx_strand_id
1 'polypeptide(L)'
;MGEVADLLSSFESTFDAFTASIDACRQRATFGNETSYELLSRRWLRESRELRDRIEFSLQTSMWVQWISESVWQAGELSTHLRDEDSRYLQQYGPDMFSYIAHPPLLVAVLTSAAMVEEVGAVTVKELDTGIDPNLDETTLEEVIGWVRDEGFAPESVDLEVLDDTLREARNDLSHSMTARGTTVTLDTFETYIEAVQIAVGLALSLADRLATDVLADLADLSLTPNRDNSGATGVIK
;
A
#
# COMPACT_ATOMS: atom_id res chain seq x y z
N MET A 1 1.18 -1.15 -20.65
CA MET A 1 0.87 -2.56 -20.34
C MET A 1 2.09 -3.46 -20.52
N GLY A 2 2.66 -3.63 -21.72
CA GLY A 2 3.85 -4.49 -21.94
C GLY A 2 5.08 -4.10 -21.11
N GLU A 3 5.47 -2.82 -21.11
CA GLU A 3 6.62 -2.33 -20.34
C GLU A 3 6.44 -2.46 -18.81
N VAL A 4 5.20 -2.40 -18.32
CA VAL A 4 4.88 -2.58 -16.90
C VAL A 4 4.96 -4.06 -16.53
N ALA A 5 4.45 -4.95 -17.38
CA ALA A 5 4.55 -6.39 -17.18
C ALA A 5 6.01 -6.87 -17.23
N ASP A 6 6.82 -6.28 -18.11
CA ASP A 6 8.26 -6.54 -18.19
C ASP A 6 9.01 -6.02 -16.96
N LEU A 7 8.63 -4.83 -16.45
CA LEU A 7 9.19 -4.28 -15.21
C LEU A 7 8.83 -5.17 -14.00
N LEU A 8 7.58 -5.60 -13.88
CA LEU A 8 7.11 -6.51 -12.84
C LEU A 8 7.84 -7.86 -12.89
N SER A 9 7.94 -8.47 -14.07
CA SER A 9 8.63 -9.75 -14.27
C SER A 9 10.13 -9.68 -13.98
N SER A 10 10.80 -8.60 -14.43
CA SER A 10 12.21 -8.36 -14.10
C SER A 10 12.41 -8.11 -12.61
N PHE A 11 11.47 -7.42 -11.96
CA PHE A 11 11.53 -7.17 -10.53
C PHE A 11 11.32 -8.46 -9.74
N GLU A 12 10.24 -9.21 -9.99
CA GLU A 12 9.93 -10.48 -9.32
C GLU A 12 11.12 -11.43 -9.37
N SER A 13 11.72 -11.62 -10.56
CA SER A 13 12.89 -12.48 -10.72
C SER A 13 14.13 -11.98 -9.96
N THR A 14 14.35 -10.66 -9.90
CA THR A 14 15.47 -10.06 -9.16
C THR A 14 15.24 -10.15 -7.66
N PHE A 15 14.01 -9.94 -7.20
CA PHE A 15 13.60 -9.99 -5.81
C PHE A 15 13.63 -11.43 -5.27
N ASP A 16 13.20 -12.41 -6.07
CA ASP A 16 13.31 -13.84 -5.76
C ASP A 16 14.78 -14.26 -5.63
N ALA A 17 15.65 -13.79 -6.54
CA ALA A 17 17.08 -14.07 -6.47
C ALA A 17 17.73 -13.45 -5.22
N PHE A 18 17.36 -12.21 -4.88
CA PHE A 18 17.79 -11.55 -3.65
C PHE A 18 17.33 -12.32 -2.40
N THR A 19 16.06 -12.71 -2.36
CA THR A 19 15.45 -13.47 -1.27
C THR A 19 16.13 -14.82 -1.07
N ALA A 20 16.33 -15.58 -2.16
CA ALA A 20 17.01 -16.86 -2.12
C ALA A 20 18.46 -16.73 -1.62
N SER A 21 19.14 -15.63 -1.96
CA SER A 21 20.49 -15.34 -1.49
C SER A 21 20.54 -15.08 0.03
N ILE A 22 19.61 -14.28 0.55
CA ILE A 22 19.48 -14.03 2.01
C ILE A 22 19.23 -15.35 2.75
N ASP A 23 18.29 -16.16 2.28
CA ASP A 23 17.96 -17.44 2.91
C ASP A 23 19.13 -18.43 2.88
N ALA A 24 19.87 -18.48 1.77
CA ALA A 24 21.07 -19.30 1.66
C ALA A 24 22.19 -18.84 2.61
N CYS A 25 22.41 -17.53 2.73
CA CYS A 25 23.36 -16.95 3.68
C CYS A 25 22.98 -17.32 5.13
N ARG A 26 21.69 -17.28 5.46
CA ARG A 26 21.18 -17.69 6.77
C ARG A 26 21.43 -19.17 7.05
N GLN A 27 21.14 -20.05 6.10
CA GLN A 27 21.33 -21.49 6.26
C GLN A 27 22.80 -21.88 6.42
N ARG A 28 23.72 -21.10 5.82
CA ARG A 28 25.17 -21.30 5.91
C ARG A 28 25.79 -20.69 7.15
N ALA A 29 25.13 -19.72 7.78
CA ALA A 29 25.65 -19.06 8.96
C ALA A 29 25.65 -20.03 10.15
N THR A 30 26.85 -20.35 10.63
CA THR A 30 27.05 -21.10 11.87
C THR A 30 27.30 -20.11 12.99
N PHE A 31 26.47 -20.21 14.02
CA PHE A 31 26.40 -19.26 15.13
C PHE A 31 26.67 -20.00 16.44
N GLY A 32 27.43 -19.39 17.35
CA GLY A 32 27.73 -20.02 18.64
C GLY A 32 28.99 -19.56 19.37
N ASN A 33 29.73 -18.59 18.82
CA ASN A 33 30.98 -18.09 19.39
C ASN A 33 30.86 -16.65 19.94
N GLU A 34 29.69 -16.02 19.83
CA GLU A 34 29.38 -14.65 20.33
C GLU A 34 30.38 -13.58 19.91
N THR A 35 31.08 -13.79 18.79
CA THR A 35 32.06 -12.83 18.29
C THR A 35 31.35 -11.56 17.78
N SER A 36 32.06 -10.43 17.78
CA SER A 36 31.56 -9.17 17.22
C SER A 36 31.08 -9.32 15.78
N TYR A 37 31.75 -10.19 15.00
CA TYR A 37 31.37 -10.52 13.62
C TYR A 37 30.08 -11.33 13.56
N GLU A 38 29.88 -12.29 14.46
CA GLU A 38 28.62 -13.05 14.57
C GLU A 38 27.44 -12.15 14.93
N LEU A 39 27.62 -11.24 15.90
CA LEU A 39 26.59 -10.27 16.28
C LEU A 39 26.24 -9.33 15.12
N LEU A 40 27.25 -8.83 14.41
CA LEU A 40 27.05 -7.99 13.22
C LEU A 40 26.33 -8.75 12.10
N SER A 41 26.70 -10.01 11.85
CA SER A 41 26.07 -10.86 10.83
C SER A 41 24.61 -11.17 11.17
N ARG A 42 24.30 -11.42 12.45
CA ARG A 42 22.93 -11.63 12.92
C ARG A 42 22.08 -10.38 12.78
N ARG A 43 22.64 -9.21 13.10
CA ARG A 43 21.97 -7.92 12.89
C ARG A 43 21.70 -7.73 11.40
N TRP A 44 22.71 -7.88 10.55
CA TRP A 44 22.57 -7.71 9.10
C TRP A 44 21.53 -8.66 8.47
N LEU A 45 21.48 -9.92 8.91
CA LEU A 45 20.47 -10.88 8.45
C LEU A 45 19.04 -10.54 8.89
N ARG A 46 18.87 -9.91 10.07
CA ARG A 46 17.57 -9.44 10.55
C ARG A 46 17.09 -8.24 9.72
N GLU A 47 17.94 -7.23 9.60
CA GLU A 47 17.69 -6.00 8.86
C GLU A 47 17.43 -6.29 7.37
N SER A 48 18.16 -7.25 6.78
CA SER A 48 17.93 -7.65 5.39
C SER A 48 16.55 -8.29 5.16
N ARG A 49 15.98 -8.93 6.19
CA ARG A 49 14.64 -9.52 6.12
C ARG A 49 13.57 -8.44 6.26
N GLU A 50 13.74 -7.53 7.20
CA GLU A 50 12.84 -6.37 7.36
C GLU A 50 12.81 -5.52 6.08
N LEU A 51 13.98 -5.30 5.45
CA LEU A 51 14.07 -4.66 4.15
C LEU A 51 13.32 -5.43 3.06
N ARG A 52 13.45 -6.77 3.01
CA ARG A 52 12.72 -7.61 2.06
C ARG A 52 11.21 -7.43 2.24
N ASP A 53 10.72 -7.64 3.45
CA ASP A 53 9.29 -7.65 3.75
C ASP A 53 8.66 -6.27 3.42
N ARG A 54 9.39 -5.17 3.67
CA ARG A 54 8.94 -3.81 3.33
C ARG A 54 9.02 -3.48 1.84
N ILE A 55 10.01 -4.01 1.10
CA ILE A 55 10.06 -3.91 -0.37
C ILE A 55 8.88 -4.66 -1.00
N GLU A 56 8.58 -5.87 -0.51
CA GLU A 56 7.44 -6.67 -0.99
C GLU A 56 6.12 -5.92 -0.77
N PHE A 57 5.94 -5.35 0.42
CA PHE A 57 4.78 -4.52 0.75
C PHE A 57 4.65 -3.28 -0.15
N SER A 58 5.76 -2.57 -0.42
CA SER A 58 5.77 -1.39 -1.31
C SER A 58 5.39 -1.76 -2.75
N LEU A 59 5.87 -2.90 -3.24
CA LEU A 59 5.50 -3.42 -4.56
C LEU A 59 4.01 -3.77 -4.63
N GLN A 60 3.52 -4.52 -3.65
CA GLN A 60 2.10 -4.90 -3.57
C GLN A 60 1.22 -3.65 -3.55
N THR A 61 1.57 -2.65 -2.73
CA THR A 61 0.87 -1.35 -2.70
C THR A 61 0.88 -0.68 -4.07
N SER A 62 2.02 -0.67 -4.77
CA SER A 62 2.12 -0.09 -6.11
C SER A 62 1.24 -0.82 -7.15
N MET A 63 1.13 -2.14 -7.05
CA MET A 63 0.24 -2.93 -7.91
C MET A 63 -1.24 -2.61 -7.65
N TRP A 64 -1.62 -2.42 -6.39
CA TRP A 64 -2.98 -1.99 -6.03
C TRP A 64 -3.29 -0.61 -6.62
N VAL A 65 -2.37 0.35 -6.47
CA VAL A 65 -2.51 1.70 -7.05
C VAL A 65 -2.69 1.64 -8.56
N GLN A 66 -1.92 0.79 -9.24
CA GLN A 66 -2.02 0.64 -10.69
C GLN A 66 -3.37 0.02 -11.11
N TRP A 67 -3.84 -1.01 -10.42
CA TRP A 67 -5.14 -1.61 -10.67
C TRP A 67 -6.27 -0.60 -10.43
N ILE A 68 -6.24 0.12 -9.31
CA ILE A 68 -7.23 1.17 -9.00
C ILE A 68 -7.24 2.23 -10.11
N SER A 69 -6.06 2.71 -10.52
CA SER A 69 -5.91 3.74 -11.56
C SER A 69 -6.47 3.29 -12.91
N GLU A 70 -6.19 2.07 -13.33
CA GLU A 70 -6.74 1.49 -14.56
C GLU A 70 -8.27 1.37 -14.49
N SER A 71 -8.80 0.95 -13.34
CA SER A 71 -10.25 0.80 -13.13
C SER A 71 -10.98 2.14 -13.17
N VAL A 72 -10.39 3.18 -12.55
CA VAL A 72 -10.89 4.57 -12.63
C VAL A 72 -10.80 5.09 -14.06
N TRP A 73 -9.69 4.85 -14.77
CA TRP A 73 -9.51 5.27 -16.14
C TRP A 73 -10.58 4.67 -17.07
N GLN A 74 -10.84 3.37 -16.98
CA GLN A 74 -11.88 2.70 -17.77
C GLN A 74 -13.28 3.26 -17.48
N ALA A 75 -13.62 3.53 -16.21
CA ALA A 75 -14.88 4.16 -15.85
C ALA A 75 -14.99 5.60 -16.37
N GLY A 76 -13.89 6.36 -16.29
CA GLY A 76 -13.80 7.75 -16.74
C GLY A 76 -13.87 7.90 -18.25
N GLU A 77 -13.25 6.99 -18.99
CA GLU A 77 -13.33 6.94 -20.46
C GLU A 77 -14.79 6.80 -20.89
N LEU A 78 -15.54 5.86 -20.31
CA LEU A 78 -16.96 5.70 -20.66
C LEU A 78 -17.81 6.92 -20.25
N SER A 79 -17.57 7.49 -19.06
CA SER A 79 -18.24 8.71 -18.60
C SER A 79 -18.07 9.84 -19.61
N THR A 80 -16.85 10.03 -20.11
CA THR A 80 -16.50 11.04 -21.12
C THR A 80 -17.27 10.80 -22.42
N HIS A 81 -17.29 9.57 -22.92
CA HIS A 81 -18.02 9.21 -24.14
C HIS A 81 -19.54 9.37 -24.01
N LEU A 82 -20.12 9.17 -22.82
CA LEU A 82 -21.55 9.38 -22.58
C LEU A 82 -21.94 10.87 -22.52
N ARG A 83 -20.99 11.74 -22.14
CA ARG A 83 -21.16 13.20 -22.07
C ARG A 83 -20.81 13.90 -23.39
N ASP A 84 -20.14 13.21 -24.31
CA ASP A 84 -19.74 13.74 -25.62
C ASP A 84 -20.93 13.86 -26.59
N GLU A 85 -21.08 15.04 -27.21
CA GLU A 85 -22.19 15.39 -28.11
C GLU A 85 -22.14 14.60 -29.43
N ASP A 86 -20.96 14.15 -29.85
CA ASP A 86 -20.76 13.39 -31.09
C ASP A 86 -21.09 11.89 -30.94
N SER A 87 -21.22 11.40 -29.70
CA SER A 87 -21.47 9.99 -29.38
C SER A 87 -22.97 9.64 -29.36
N ARG A 88 -23.70 9.98 -30.44
CA ARG A 88 -25.16 9.77 -30.57
C ARG A 88 -25.63 8.34 -30.32
N TYR A 89 -24.80 7.33 -30.63
CA TYR A 89 -25.12 5.92 -30.40
C TYR A 89 -25.14 5.54 -28.92
N LEU A 90 -24.32 6.17 -28.07
CA LEU A 90 -24.27 5.89 -26.63
C LEU A 90 -25.35 6.68 -25.88
N GLN A 91 -25.61 7.91 -26.30
CA GLN A 91 -26.69 8.74 -25.73
C GLN A 91 -28.08 8.11 -25.86
N GLN A 92 -28.35 7.29 -26.90
CA GLN A 92 -29.66 6.65 -27.08
C GLN A 92 -30.01 5.65 -25.96
N TYR A 93 -29.00 5.09 -25.30
CA TYR A 93 -29.18 4.19 -24.16
C TYR A 93 -29.10 4.95 -22.82
N GLY A 94 -28.70 6.22 -22.86
CA GLY A 94 -28.75 7.13 -21.72
C GLY A 94 -27.88 6.72 -20.52
N PRO A 95 -28.19 7.30 -19.35
CA PRO A 95 -27.50 7.04 -18.08
C PRO A 95 -27.54 5.56 -17.66
N ASP A 96 -28.51 4.79 -18.15
CA ASP A 96 -28.66 3.38 -17.81
C ASP A 96 -27.47 2.54 -18.30
N MET A 97 -26.82 2.91 -19.42
CA MET A 97 -25.64 2.19 -19.90
C MET A 97 -24.43 2.35 -18.97
N PHE A 98 -24.29 3.51 -18.34
CA PHE A 98 -23.21 3.79 -17.38
C PHE A 98 -23.19 2.74 -16.27
N SER A 99 -24.38 2.40 -15.79
CA SER A 99 -24.60 1.43 -14.72
C SER A 99 -24.24 -0.01 -15.09
N TYR A 100 -24.14 -0.34 -16.37
CA TYR A 100 -23.78 -1.67 -16.84
C TYR A 100 -22.29 -1.81 -17.18
N ILE A 101 -21.64 -0.72 -17.61
CA ILE A 101 -20.29 -0.78 -18.18
C ILE A 101 -19.26 -0.02 -17.33
N ALA A 102 -19.57 1.17 -16.79
CA ALA A 102 -18.66 1.91 -15.91
C ALA A 102 -18.82 1.54 -14.43
N HIS A 103 -20.00 1.08 -14.03
CA HIS A 103 -20.23 0.62 -12.66
C HIS A 103 -19.32 -0.54 -12.23
N PRO A 104 -19.06 -1.59 -13.04
CA PRO A 104 -18.13 -2.65 -12.61
C PRO A 104 -16.68 -2.17 -12.40
N PRO A 105 -16.05 -1.40 -13.31
CA PRO A 105 -14.73 -0.82 -13.05
C PRO A 105 -14.71 0.12 -11.83
N LEU A 106 -15.74 0.97 -11.66
CA LEU A 106 -15.84 1.84 -10.48
C LEU A 106 -15.99 1.05 -9.18
N LEU A 107 -16.78 -0.03 -9.19
CA LEU A 107 -16.94 -0.93 -8.06
C LEU A 107 -15.62 -1.58 -7.69
N VAL A 108 -14.85 -2.05 -8.66
CA VAL A 108 -13.50 -2.55 -8.43
C VAL A 108 -12.60 -1.46 -7.84
N ALA A 109 -12.62 -0.24 -8.38
CA ALA A 109 -11.80 0.85 -7.86
C ALA A 109 -12.12 1.20 -6.39
N VAL A 110 -13.41 1.29 -6.03
CA VAL A 110 -13.86 1.62 -4.67
C VAL A 110 -13.53 0.50 -3.69
N LEU A 111 -13.84 -0.76 -4.03
CA LEU A 111 -13.58 -1.89 -3.14
C LEU A 111 -12.07 -2.09 -2.92
N THR A 112 -11.28 -2.02 -3.99
CA THR A 112 -9.83 -2.20 -3.91
C THR A 112 -9.16 -1.03 -3.18
N SER A 113 -9.61 0.22 -3.37
CA SER A 113 -9.04 1.35 -2.62
C SER A 113 -9.36 1.31 -1.12
N ALA A 114 -10.57 0.90 -0.74
CA ALA A 114 -10.91 0.72 0.68
C ALA A 114 -10.04 -0.36 1.35
N ALA A 115 -9.94 -1.52 0.72
CA ALA A 115 -9.09 -2.60 1.22
C ALA A 115 -7.60 -2.21 1.24
N MET A 116 -7.17 -1.31 0.35
CA MET A 116 -5.77 -0.86 0.29
C MET A 116 -5.45 -0.03 1.51
N VAL A 117 -6.35 0.90 1.87
CA VAL A 117 -6.19 1.74 3.04
C VAL A 117 -6.22 0.88 4.30
N GLU A 118 -7.13 -0.10 4.38
CA GLU A 118 -7.19 -1.07 5.48
C GLU A 118 -5.85 -1.79 5.67
N GLU A 119 -5.33 -2.43 4.63
CA GLU A 119 -4.07 -3.18 4.68
C GLU A 119 -2.87 -2.27 4.95
N VAL A 120 -2.70 -1.21 4.14
CA VAL A 120 -1.52 -0.34 4.19
C VAL A 120 -1.48 0.44 5.49
N GLY A 121 -2.63 0.95 5.94
CA GLY A 121 -2.73 1.70 7.17
C GLY A 121 -2.50 0.83 8.40
N ALA A 122 -3.06 -0.38 8.44
CA ALA A 122 -2.84 -1.31 9.55
C ALA A 122 -1.35 -1.71 9.67
N VAL A 123 -0.71 -2.06 8.55
CA VAL A 123 0.73 -2.35 8.53
C VAL A 123 1.54 -1.14 8.98
N THR A 124 1.20 0.07 8.52
CA THR A 124 1.92 1.29 8.88
C THR A 124 1.85 1.58 10.38
N VAL A 125 0.65 1.50 10.95
CA VAL A 125 0.43 1.74 12.38
C VAL A 125 1.17 0.71 13.23
N LYS A 126 1.21 -0.55 12.79
CA LYS A 126 1.96 -1.62 13.45
C LYS A 126 3.48 -1.39 13.45
N GLU A 127 4.02 -0.96 12.31
CA GLU A 127 5.46 -0.84 12.10
C GLU A 127 6.07 0.43 12.74
N LEU A 128 5.27 1.49 12.96
CA LEU A 128 5.74 2.78 13.49
C LEU A 128 5.77 2.89 15.03
N ASP A 129 5.83 1.78 15.75
CA ASP A 129 5.89 1.70 17.23
C ASP A 129 4.82 2.54 17.97
N THR A 130 3.63 2.62 17.39
CA THR A 130 2.46 3.33 17.97
C THR A 130 1.90 2.63 19.21
N GLY A 131 2.36 1.41 19.52
CA GLY A 131 1.80 0.54 20.54
C GLY A 131 0.49 -0.14 20.15
N ILE A 132 0.03 0.06 18.91
CA ILE A 132 -1.15 -0.58 18.33
C ILE A 132 -0.71 -1.87 17.59
N ASP A 133 -1.34 -3.00 17.90
CA ASP A 133 -1.10 -4.29 17.21
C ASP A 133 -2.39 -4.72 16.49
N PRO A 134 -2.62 -4.23 15.26
CA PRO A 134 -3.86 -4.48 14.53
C PRO A 134 -3.94 -5.93 14.04
N ASN A 135 -5.14 -6.51 14.13
CA ASN A 135 -5.45 -7.78 13.49
C ASN A 135 -5.80 -7.52 12.01
N LEU A 136 -4.87 -7.80 11.10
CA LEU A 136 -5.04 -7.50 9.67
C LEU A 136 -6.30 -8.13 9.05
N ASP A 137 -6.75 -9.27 9.57
CA ASP A 137 -7.95 -9.96 9.06
C ASP A 137 -9.28 -9.31 9.50
N GLU A 138 -9.26 -8.50 10.55
CA GLU A 138 -10.46 -7.92 11.19
C GLU A 138 -10.47 -6.39 11.18
N THR A 139 -9.36 -5.76 10.77
CA THR A 139 -9.19 -4.32 10.80
C THR A 139 -10.07 -3.64 9.76
N THR A 140 -10.84 -2.65 10.20
CA THR A 140 -11.76 -1.89 9.35
C THR A 140 -11.20 -0.55 8.91
N LEU A 141 -11.73 -0.02 7.81
CA LEU A 141 -11.37 1.31 7.29
C LEU A 141 -11.54 2.42 8.33
N GLU A 142 -12.60 2.36 9.13
CA GLU A 142 -12.90 3.33 10.20
C GLU A 142 -11.81 3.32 11.27
N GLU A 143 -11.40 2.14 11.71
CA GLU A 143 -10.32 1.98 12.70
C GLU A 143 -9.00 2.54 12.17
N VAL A 144 -8.65 2.22 10.92
CA VAL A 144 -7.42 2.73 10.30
C VAL A 144 -7.43 4.25 10.15
N ILE A 145 -8.53 4.83 9.68
CA ILE A 145 -8.65 6.29 9.57
C ILE A 145 -8.51 6.94 10.96
N GLY A 146 -9.12 6.33 11.99
CA GLY A 146 -8.95 6.74 13.38
C GLY A 146 -7.49 6.76 13.82
N TRP A 147 -6.77 5.65 13.64
CA TRP A 147 -5.36 5.55 14.03
C TRP A 147 -4.46 6.53 13.25
N VAL A 148 -4.64 6.60 11.94
CA VAL A 148 -3.87 7.52 11.08
C VAL A 148 -4.09 8.98 11.48
N ARG A 149 -5.32 9.33 11.90
CA ARG A 149 -5.67 10.66 12.39
C ARG A 149 -5.01 10.94 13.75
N ASP A 150 -5.15 10.02 14.70
CA ASP A 150 -4.66 10.18 16.07
C ASP A 150 -3.13 10.26 16.13
N GLU A 151 -2.45 9.46 15.30
CA GLU A 151 -0.98 9.42 15.21
C GLU A 151 -0.40 10.54 14.30
N GLY A 152 -1.25 11.31 13.63
CA GLY A 152 -0.82 12.39 12.73
C GLY A 152 -0.04 11.88 11.51
N PHE A 153 -0.45 10.73 10.97
CA PHE A 153 0.19 10.12 9.80
C PHE A 153 -0.41 10.60 8.47
N ALA A 154 -1.63 11.14 8.48
CA ALA A 154 -2.22 11.72 7.29
C ALA A 154 -1.51 13.02 6.86
N PRO A 155 -1.13 13.16 5.59
CA PRO A 155 -0.70 14.44 5.04
C PRO A 155 -1.82 15.48 5.16
N GLU A 156 -1.46 16.76 5.35
CA GLU A 156 -2.44 17.87 5.39
C GLU A 156 -3.29 17.98 4.11
N SER A 157 -2.79 17.45 2.99
CA SER A 157 -3.49 17.42 1.71
C SER A 157 -4.53 16.31 1.58
N VAL A 158 -4.59 15.37 2.54
CA VAL A 158 -5.53 14.25 2.52
C VAL A 158 -6.73 14.58 3.39
N ASP A 159 -7.91 14.62 2.78
CA ASP A 159 -9.17 14.80 3.50
C ASP A 159 -9.67 13.46 4.05
N LEU A 160 -9.39 13.20 5.33
CA LEU A 160 -9.81 11.98 6.00
C LEU A 160 -11.33 11.90 6.23
N GLU A 161 -12.05 13.02 6.26
CA GLU A 161 -13.52 13.00 6.41
C GLU A 161 -14.16 12.45 5.13
N VAL A 162 -13.64 12.82 3.96
CA VAL A 162 -14.09 12.28 2.67
C VAL A 162 -13.87 10.76 2.61
N LEU A 163 -12.77 10.24 3.14
CA LEU A 163 -12.55 8.78 3.19
C LEU A 163 -13.51 8.07 4.13
N ASP A 164 -13.72 8.62 5.32
CA ASP A 164 -14.53 8.00 6.36
C ASP A 164 -16.02 7.96 5.98
N ASP A 165 -16.53 9.03 5.38
CA ASP A 165 -17.92 9.10 4.96
C ASP A 165 -18.09 8.56 3.54
N THR A 166 -17.40 9.14 2.56
CA THR A 166 -17.70 8.88 1.14
C THR A 166 -17.21 7.52 0.68
N LEU A 167 -15.98 7.12 1.02
CA LEU A 167 -15.45 5.82 0.55
C LEU A 167 -16.17 4.65 1.23
N ARG A 168 -16.45 4.79 2.53
CA ARG A 168 -17.21 3.81 3.31
C ARG A 168 -18.64 3.66 2.81
N GLU A 169 -19.33 4.78 2.57
CA GLU A 169 -20.68 4.78 1.99
C GLU A 169 -20.67 4.19 0.58
N ALA A 170 -19.73 4.59 -0.27
CA ALA A 170 -19.59 4.04 -1.61
C ALA A 170 -19.38 2.52 -1.57
N ARG A 171 -18.49 2.02 -0.71
CA ARG A 171 -18.27 0.57 -0.50
C ARG A 171 -19.57 -0.13 -0.11
N ASN A 172 -20.29 0.42 0.86
CA ASN A 172 -21.54 -0.17 1.34
C ASN A 172 -22.62 -0.17 0.25
N ASP A 173 -22.83 0.95 -0.43
CA ASP A 173 -23.82 1.09 -1.49
C ASP A 173 -23.55 0.16 -2.67
N LEU A 174 -22.28 0.06 -3.08
CA LEU A 174 -21.84 -0.81 -4.17
C LEU A 174 -21.91 -2.30 -3.81
N SER A 175 -21.59 -2.66 -2.56
CA SER A 175 -21.75 -4.04 -2.08
C SER A 175 -23.22 -4.48 -2.09
N HIS A 176 -24.14 -3.57 -1.74
CA HIS A 176 -25.57 -3.84 -1.76
C HIS A 176 -26.18 -3.75 -3.18
N SER A 177 -25.62 -2.95 -4.09
CA SER A 177 -26.12 -2.83 -5.48
C SER A 177 -25.99 -4.12 -6.28
N MET A 178 -25.00 -4.99 -5.97
CA MET A 178 -24.92 -6.34 -6.56
C MET A 178 -26.13 -7.22 -6.21
N THR A 179 -26.82 -6.93 -5.10
CA THR A 179 -28.00 -7.67 -4.63
C THR A 179 -29.33 -6.99 -4.95
N ALA A 180 -29.35 -5.66 -5.07
CA ALA A 180 -30.53 -4.86 -5.37
C ALA A 180 -30.55 -4.43 -6.85
N ARG A 181 -31.40 -5.06 -7.67
CA ARG A 181 -31.58 -4.80 -9.11
C ARG A 181 -32.04 -3.38 -9.50
N GLY A 182 -31.92 -2.35 -8.67
CA GLY A 182 -32.56 -1.05 -8.92
C GLY A 182 -31.90 0.20 -8.34
N THR A 183 -30.85 0.10 -7.53
CA THR A 183 -30.08 1.27 -7.07
C THR A 183 -28.79 1.35 -7.87
N THR A 184 -28.87 2.04 -8.99
CA THR A 184 -27.75 2.23 -9.91
C THR A 184 -26.94 3.47 -9.54
N VAL A 185 -25.61 3.35 -9.54
CA VAL A 185 -24.72 4.51 -9.40
C VAL A 185 -24.96 5.45 -10.57
N THR A 186 -25.29 6.69 -10.22
CA THR A 186 -25.55 7.74 -11.20
C THR A 186 -24.25 8.40 -11.64
N LEU A 187 -24.31 9.09 -12.77
CA LEU A 187 -23.20 9.90 -13.28
C LEU A 187 -22.83 11.05 -12.32
N ASP A 188 -23.76 11.48 -11.46
CA ASP A 188 -23.52 12.53 -10.45
C ASP A 188 -22.74 11.97 -9.25
N THR A 189 -23.08 10.76 -8.79
CA THR A 189 -22.33 10.05 -7.73
C THR A 189 -20.95 9.55 -8.18
N PHE A 190 -20.72 9.48 -9.49
CA PHE A 190 -19.46 9.00 -10.06
C PHE A 190 -18.26 9.87 -9.71
N GLU A 191 -18.38 11.19 -9.82
CA GLU A 191 -17.28 12.13 -9.56
C GLU A 191 -16.87 12.09 -8.08
N THR A 192 -17.86 12.06 -7.19
CA THR A 192 -17.68 11.91 -5.75
C THR A 192 -16.95 10.61 -5.39
N TYR A 193 -17.26 9.50 -6.06
CA TYR A 193 -16.55 8.23 -5.80
C TYR A 193 -15.12 8.24 -6.36
N ILE A 194 -14.88 8.87 -7.51
CA ILE A 194 -13.52 9.05 -8.02
C ILE A 194 -12.67 9.88 -7.05
N GLU A 195 -13.22 10.97 -6.52
CA GLU A 195 -12.52 11.82 -5.56
C GLU A 195 -12.11 11.02 -4.32
N ALA A 196 -13.05 10.27 -3.73
CA ALA A 196 -12.75 9.41 -2.59
C ALA A 196 -11.66 8.36 -2.90
N VAL A 197 -11.71 7.73 -4.08
CA VAL A 197 -10.68 6.78 -4.53
C VAL A 197 -9.31 7.45 -4.69
N GLN A 198 -9.25 8.65 -5.25
CA GLN A 198 -8.00 9.39 -5.44
C GLN A 198 -7.38 9.80 -4.11
N ILE A 199 -8.19 10.23 -3.15
CA ILE A 199 -7.74 10.55 -1.79
C ILE A 199 -7.20 9.27 -1.11
N ALA A 200 -7.85 8.12 -1.31
CA ALA A 200 -7.42 6.84 -0.74
C ALA A 200 -6.06 6.40 -1.29
N VAL A 201 -5.86 6.54 -2.61
CA VAL A 201 -4.57 6.30 -3.28
C VAL A 201 -3.50 7.23 -2.74
N GLY A 202 -3.80 8.53 -2.60
CA GLY A 202 -2.87 9.51 -2.04
C GLY A 202 -2.44 9.19 -0.61
N LEU A 203 -3.38 8.76 0.23
CA LEU A 203 -3.10 8.32 1.59
C LEU A 203 -2.19 7.08 1.60
N ALA A 204 -2.56 6.01 0.88
CA ALA A 204 -1.80 4.77 0.86
C ALA A 204 -0.36 4.97 0.35
N LEU A 205 -0.17 5.79 -0.69
CA LEU A 205 1.16 6.14 -1.20
C LEU A 205 1.99 6.87 -0.14
N SER A 206 1.38 7.81 0.58
CA SER A 206 2.08 8.59 1.63
C SER A 206 2.50 7.71 2.80
N LEU A 207 1.63 6.77 3.20
CA LEU A 207 1.92 5.80 4.26
C LEU A 207 3.04 4.82 3.84
N ALA A 208 2.97 4.30 2.61
CA ALA A 208 3.99 3.41 2.07
C ALA A 208 5.36 4.09 1.90
N ASP A 209 5.40 5.35 1.44
CA ASP A 209 6.62 6.14 1.31
C ASP A 209 7.26 6.43 2.67
N ARG A 210 6.43 6.66 3.69
CA ARG A 210 6.89 6.82 5.08
C ARG A 210 7.57 5.56 5.60
N LEU A 211 6.95 4.40 5.42
CA LEU A 211 7.55 3.12 5.79
C LEU A 211 8.88 2.87 5.05
N ALA A 212 8.95 3.19 3.75
CA ALA A 212 10.17 3.05 2.98
C ALA A 212 11.29 4.00 3.48
N THR A 213 10.93 5.23 3.87
CA THR A 213 11.87 6.22 4.38
C THR A 213 12.47 5.79 5.72
N ASP A 214 11.68 5.24 6.63
CA ASP A 214 12.17 4.74 7.93
C ASP A 214 13.17 3.59 7.76
N VAL A 215 12.95 2.69 6.80
CA VAL A 215 13.95 1.65 6.46
C VAL A 215 15.27 2.26 6.04
N LEU A 216 15.22 3.26 5.16
CA LEU A 216 16.45 3.89 4.66
C LEU A 216 17.19 4.62 5.77
N ALA A 217 16.47 5.17 6.76
CA ALA A 217 17.05 5.76 7.95
C ALA A 217 17.72 4.70 8.84
N ASP A 218 17.04 3.58 9.14
CA ASP A 218 17.59 2.47 9.93
C ASP A 218 18.83 1.87 9.26
N LEU A 219 18.81 1.73 7.93
CA LEU A 219 19.96 1.28 7.15
C LEU A 219 21.12 2.29 7.15
N ALA A 220 20.85 3.59 7.20
CA ALA A 220 21.90 4.61 7.33
C ALA A 220 22.57 4.56 8.71
N ASP A 221 21.81 4.25 9.76
CA ASP A 221 22.29 4.05 11.12
C ASP A 221 23.06 2.72 11.32
N LEU A 222 22.91 1.77 10.39
CA LEU A 222 23.80 0.60 10.28
C LEU A 222 25.21 0.94 9.75
N SER A 223 25.45 2.18 9.30
CA SER A 223 26.77 2.58 8.83
C SER A 223 27.82 2.43 9.95
N LEU A 224 28.91 1.76 9.57
CA LEU A 224 29.94 1.17 10.41
C LEU A 224 30.75 2.20 11.22
N THR A 225 30.20 2.81 12.27
CA THR A 225 31.04 3.29 13.36
C THR A 225 31.27 2.12 14.32
N PRO A 226 32.48 1.49 14.30
CA PRO A 226 32.82 0.58 15.38
C PRO A 226 32.73 1.39 16.67
N ASN A 227 31.88 0.95 17.60
CA ASN A 227 31.78 1.55 18.91
C ASN A 227 33.18 1.46 19.57
N ARG A 228 33.94 2.55 19.55
CA ARG A 228 35.31 2.62 20.07
C ARG A 228 35.35 2.68 21.60
N ASP A 229 34.20 2.58 22.24
CA ASP A 229 34.06 2.62 23.69
C ASP A 229 34.17 1.20 24.26
N ASN A 230 35.38 0.64 24.18
CA ASN A 230 35.90 -0.34 25.13
C ASN A 230 37.44 -0.47 25.06
N SER A 231 38.13 0.64 24.78
CA SER A 231 39.59 0.73 24.99
C SER A 231 39.89 1.08 26.45
N GLY A 232 39.57 0.15 27.34
CA GLY A 232 39.66 0.35 28.80
C GLY A 232 39.97 -0.91 29.58
N ALA A 233 40.87 -1.77 29.09
CA ALA A 233 41.45 -2.82 29.93
C ALA A 233 42.94 -3.03 29.58
N THR A 234 43.77 -2.29 30.29
CA THR A 234 45.20 -2.53 30.47
C THR A 234 45.46 -3.97 30.92
N GLY A 235 46.29 -4.71 30.18
CA GLY A 235 46.80 -6.01 30.56
C GLY A 235 48.21 -6.21 30.00
N VAL A 236 49.20 -5.69 30.72
CA VAL A 236 50.63 -5.90 30.47
C VAL A 236 50.93 -7.39 30.58
N ILE A 237 51.45 -7.99 29.50
CA ILE A 237 52.08 -9.32 29.55
C ILE A 237 53.55 -9.10 29.87
N LYS A 238 53.98 -9.56 31.05
CA LYS A 238 55.36 -9.95 31.34
C LYS A 238 55.42 -11.47 31.39
#